data_AF-A0A812RTS7-F1
#
_entry.id   AF-A0A812RTS7-F1
#
_cell.length_a   1.000
_cell.length_b   1.000
_cell.length_c   1.000
_cell.angle_alpha   90.00
_cell.angle_beta   90.00
_cell.angle_gamma   90.00
#
_symmetry.space_group_name_H-M   'P 1'
#
loop_
_entity.id
_entity.type
_entity.pdbx_description
1 polymer ?
#
loop_
_entity_poly.entity_id
_entity_poly.type
_entity_poly.pdbx_seq_one_letter_code
_entity_poly.pdbx_strand_id
1 'polypeptide(L)'
;MMAPRKGSDKQAVLKLSDVHHADVTAKEWVYGSKMGKGHNNIVSYEDVFLYGDDNGVLKKCLLDGYAAGKLKSDIQRKSFPTHYVCMTIEKMNCGSVQHWLDKEMLSPEGMIVILQEVAGALAYMHENGITHNDMKPENIFLHSKGRYINSKLGDLGLAQKSKKTSSDVTRYGMTLFSMATGRGFLWLRLI
;
A
#
# COMPACT_ATOMS: atom_id res chain seq x y z
N MET A 1 17.45 10.83 23.58
CA MET A 1 17.37 9.37 23.70
C MET A 1 15.90 8.97 23.75
N MET A 2 15.36 8.37 22.68
CA MET A 2 14.01 7.80 22.72
C MET A 2 14.06 6.51 23.53
N ALA A 3 13.21 6.40 24.55
CA ALA A 3 13.06 5.17 25.33
C ALA A 3 12.60 4.02 24.42
N PRO A 4 13.08 2.79 24.63
CA PRO A 4 12.58 1.64 23.89
C PRO A 4 11.12 1.42 24.26
N ARG A 5 10.21 1.65 23.31
CA ARG A 5 8.80 1.25 23.46
C ARG A 5 8.78 -0.27 23.64
N LYS A 6 8.17 -0.75 24.74
CA LYS A 6 7.82 -2.17 24.93
C LYS A 6 7.18 -2.67 23.64
N GLY A 7 7.87 -3.54 22.91
CA GLY A 7 7.41 -4.05 21.63
C GLY A 7 6.12 -4.82 21.82
N SER A 8 4.99 -4.27 21.35
CA SER A 8 3.94 -5.15 20.85
C SER A 8 4.56 -5.97 19.72
N ASP A 9 4.28 -7.26 19.64
CA ASP A 9 4.71 -8.18 18.57
C ASP A 9 4.15 -7.83 17.17
N LYS A 10 3.68 -6.59 17.01
CA LYS A 10 3.19 -6.00 15.76
C LYS A 10 4.37 -5.72 14.86
N GLN A 11 4.39 -6.42 13.74
CA GLN A 11 5.32 -6.16 12.65
C GLN A 11 4.83 -4.95 11.85
N ALA A 12 5.75 -4.03 11.54
CA ALA A 12 5.50 -2.86 10.71
C ALA A 12 6.39 -2.90 9.45
N VAL A 13 5.94 -2.19 8.42
CA VAL A 13 6.73 -1.89 7.22
C VAL A 13 7.15 -0.44 7.29
N LEU A 14 8.43 -0.17 7.04
CA LEU A 14 8.97 1.17 6.89
C LEU A 14 9.00 1.53 5.41
N LYS A 15 8.21 2.53 5.00
CA LYS A 15 8.26 3.10 3.65
C LYS A 15 9.14 4.35 3.68
N LEU A 16 10.12 4.37 2.78
CA LEU A 16 11.08 5.47 2.62
C LEU A 16 10.75 6.23 1.34
N SER A 17 10.56 7.54 1.44
CA SER A 17 10.30 8.41 0.30
C SER A 17 11.31 9.54 0.25
N ASP A 18 11.75 9.88 -0.96
CA ASP A 18 12.55 11.08 -1.21
C ASP A 18 11.73 12.33 -0.90
N VAL A 19 12.38 13.38 -0.40
CA VAL A 19 11.77 14.70 -0.15
C VAL A 19 11.12 15.31 -1.40
N HIS A 20 11.55 14.97 -2.61
CA HIS A 20 10.89 15.39 -3.86
C HIS A 20 9.44 14.87 -3.98
N HIS A 21 9.12 13.76 -3.32
CA HIS A 21 7.78 13.16 -3.29
C HIS A 21 7.08 13.40 -1.94
N ALA A 22 7.59 14.32 -1.12
CA ALA A 22 7.07 14.56 0.22
C ALA A 22 5.60 14.96 0.23
N ASP A 23 5.11 15.66 -0.78
CA ASP A 23 3.71 16.07 -0.87
C ASP A 23 2.79 14.86 -1.05
N VAL A 24 3.17 13.90 -1.90
CA VAL A 24 2.43 12.65 -2.12
C VAL A 24 2.48 11.78 -0.87
N THR A 25 3.66 11.63 -0.24
CA THR A 25 3.79 10.84 0.99
C THR A 25 3.01 11.45 2.15
N ALA A 26 2.99 12.78 2.27
CA ALA A 26 2.21 13.48 3.27
C ALA A 26 0.69 13.30 3.04
N LYS A 27 0.23 13.41 1.79
CA LYS A 27 -1.17 13.13 1.42
C LYS A 27 -1.55 11.69 1.78
N GLU A 28 -0.72 10.73 1.40
CA GLU A 28 -0.93 9.32 1.71
C GLU A 28 -1.07 9.11 3.22
N TRP A 29 -0.16 9.69 4.02
CA TRP A 29 -0.23 9.58 5.47
C TRP A 29 -1.49 10.24 6.05
N VAL A 30 -1.87 11.43 5.58
CA VAL A 30 -3.06 12.15 6.07
C VAL A 30 -4.32 11.32 5.84
N TYR A 31 -4.51 10.78 4.63
CA TYR A 31 -5.68 9.96 4.34
C TYR A 31 -5.59 8.57 4.98
N GLY A 32 -4.43 7.94 4.93
CA GLY A 32 -4.18 6.62 5.50
C GLY A 32 -4.38 6.57 7.01
N SER A 33 -3.82 7.53 7.76
CA SER A 33 -3.98 7.61 9.21
C SER A 33 -5.43 7.92 9.64
N LYS A 34 -6.18 8.67 8.82
CA LYS A 34 -7.59 8.97 9.04
C LYS A 34 -8.49 7.77 8.73
N MET A 35 -8.27 7.10 7.60
CA MET A 35 -9.14 6.03 7.12
C MET A 35 -8.81 4.68 7.75
N GLY A 36 -7.54 4.31 7.86
CA GLY A 36 -7.10 3.00 8.35
C GLY A 36 -7.49 2.70 9.80
N LYS A 37 -7.64 3.72 10.65
CA LYS A 37 -8.14 3.53 12.03
C LYS A 37 -9.64 3.26 12.10
N GLY A 38 -10.39 3.62 11.06
CA GLY A 38 -11.85 3.57 11.05
C GLY A 38 -12.44 2.36 10.31
N HIS A 39 -11.64 1.59 9.57
CA HIS A 39 -12.14 0.46 8.80
C HIS A 39 -11.13 -0.69 8.72
N ASN A 40 -11.58 -1.92 9.03
CA ASN A 40 -10.70 -3.10 9.09
C ASN A 40 -10.09 -3.48 7.72
N ASN A 41 -10.75 -3.11 6.62
CA ASN A 41 -10.28 -3.36 5.26
C ASN A 41 -9.51 -2.18 4.64
N ILE A 42 -8.95 -1.27 5.46
CA ILE A 42 -8.02 -0.23 5.02
C ILE A 42 -6.72 -0.40 5.81
N VAL A 43 -5.57 -0.28 5.12
CA VAL A 43 -4.25 -0.39 5.75
C VAL A 43 -4.07 0.71 6.78
N SER A 44 -3.56 0.34 7.96
CA SER A 44 -3.30 1.20 9.10
C SER A 44 -1.92 1.86 8.97
N TYR A 45 -1.91 3.17 9.18
CA TYR A 45 -0.70 4.01 9.19
C TYR A 45 -0.43 4.43 10.63
N GLU A 46 0.79 4.23 11.12
CA GLU A 46 1.15 4.42 12.52
C GLU A 46 1.84 5.78 12.74
N ASP A 47 3.04 5.95 12.21
CA ASP A 47 3.86 7.15 12.40
C ASP A 47 4.38 7.70 11.05
N VAL A 48 4.66 9.01 11.00
CA VAL A 48 5.42 9.67 9.93
C VAL A 48 6.50 10.56 10.54
N PHE A 49 7.71 10.52 9.98
CA PHE A 49 8.82 11.32 10.47
C PHE A 49 9.83 11.61 9.36
N LEU A 50 10.59 12.69 9.53
CA LEU A 50 11.72 13.02 8.67
C LEU A 50 12.97 12.36 9.23
N TYR A 51 13.75 11.71 8.37
CA TYR A 51 15.02 11.08 8.73
C TYR A 51 16.16 11.67 7.90
N GLY A 52 17.18 12.22 8.58
CA GLY A 52 18.44 12.64 7.96
C GLY A 52 19.46 11.49 8.00
N ASP A 53 20.04 11.14 6.86
CA ASP A 53 21.11 10.14 6.72
C ASP A 53 22.49 10.79 6.66
N ASP A 54 22.76 11.73 7.59
CA ASP A 54 23.98 12.54 7.59
C ASP A 54 25.26 11.70 7.71
N ASN A 55 25.16 10.54 8.36
CA ASN A 55 26.27 9.60 8.56
C ASN A 55 26.32 8.50 7.48
N GLY A 56 25.41 8.50 6.50
CA GLY A 56 25.38 7.54 5.39
C GLY A 56 25.07 6.09 5.80
N VAL A 57 24.54 5.86 6.99
CA VAL A 57 24.22 4.51 7.48
C VAL A 57 23.10 3.89 6.66
N LEU A 58 22.02 4.65 6.39
CA LEU A 58 20.92 4.16 5.58
C LEU A 58 21.37 3.88 4.15
N LYS A 59 22.15 4.79 3.55
CA LYS A 59 22.79 4.58 2.24
C LYS A 59 23.56 3.26 2.20
N LYS A 60 24.39 2.98 3.20
CA LYS A 60 25.15 1.72 3.28
C LYS A 60 24.21 0.51 3.34
N CYS A 61 23.20 0.55 4.21
CA CYS A 61 22.22 -0.53 4.32
C CYS A 61 21.47 -0.80 3.00
N LEU A 62 21.09 0.25 2.28
CA LEU A 62 20.44 0.12 0.97
C LEU A 62 21.38 -0.51 -0.06
N LEU A 63 22.62 -0.06 -0.14
CA LEU A 63 23.63 -0.63 -1.04
C LEU A 63 23.90 -2.11 -0.74
N ASP A 64 24.06 -2.47 0.53
CA ASP A 64 24.26 -3.86 0.97
C ASP A 64 23.04 -4.73 0.62
N GLY A 65 21.83 -4.19 0.75
CA GLY A 65 20.59 -4.86 0.36
C GLY A 65 20.50 -5.14 -1.15
N TYR A 66 20.94 -4.20 -2.00
CA TYR A 66 21.04 -4.41 -3.45
C TYR A 66 22.11 -5.44 -3.79
N ALA A 67 23.30 -5.35 -3.18
CA ALA A 67 24.38 -6.30 -3.40
C ALA A 67 23.99 -7.74 -3.01
N ALA A 68 23.19 -7.89 -1.96
CA ALA A 68 22.66 -9.18 -1.50
C ALA A 68 21.42 -9.66 -2.30
N GLY A 69 20.95 -8.91 -3.30
CA GLY A 69 19.74 -9.25 -4.08
C GLY A 69 18.43 -9.18 -3.29
N LYS A 70 18.44 -8.62 -2.07
CA LYS A 70 17.26 -8.45 -1.23
C LYS A 70 16.41 -7.26 -1.65
N LEU A 71 17.05 -6.22 -2.18
CA LEU A 71 16.40 -5.08 -2.82
C LEU A 71 16.53 -5.22 -4.33
N LYS A 72 15.44 -4.93 -5.05
CA LYS A 72 15.39 -4.91 -6.51
C LYS A 72 15.18 -3.48 -6.97
N SER A 73 15.79 -3.10 -8.08
CA SER A 73 15.50 -1.84 -8.76
C SER A 73 15.75 -2.00 -10.25
N ASP A 74 14.85 -1.46 -11.06
CA ASP A 74 15.01 -1.43 -12.52
C ASP A 74 16.11 -0.45 -12.97
N ILE A 75 16.55 0.43 -12.05
CA ILE A 75 17.58 1.44 -12.30
C ILE A 75 18.67 1.29 -11.25
N GLN A 76 19.92 1.20 -11.71
CA GLN A 76 21.06 1.27 -10.80
C GLN A 76 21.19 2.70 -10.25
N ARG A 77 20.71 2.90 -9.01
CA ARG A 77 20.78 4.22 -8.36
C ARG A 77 22.23 4.60 -8.05
N LYS A 78 22.67 5.74 -8.59
CA LYS A 78 24.01 6.31 -8.36
C LYS A 78 24.04 7.37 -7.24
N SER A 79 22.88 7.94 -6.92
CA SER A 79 22.73 8.97 -5.89
C SER A 79 21.61 8.59 -4.91
N PHE A 80 21.80 8.98 -3.65
CA PHE A 80 20.85 8.75 -2.56
C PHE A 80 20.56 10.10 -1.87
N PRO A 81 19.29 10.39 -1.53
CA PRO A 81 18.94 11.57 -0.76
C PRO A 81 19.65 11.59 0.59
N THR A 82 19.88 12.79 1.11
CA THR A 82 20.35 12.97 2.49
C THR A 82 19.20 12.98 3.50
N HIS A 83 17.97 13.18 3.03
CA HIS A 83 16.77 13.23 3.86
C HIS A 83 15.66 12.38 3.25
N TYR A 84 14.91 11.71 4.10
CA TYR A 84 13.80 10.84 3.73
C TYR A 84 12.56 11.17 4.55
N VAL A 85 11.41 11.20 3.90
CA VAL A 85 10.13 11.09 4.60
C VAL A 85 9.86 9.61 4.83
N CYS A 86 9.78 9.23 6.09
CA CYS A 86 9.59 7.86 6.54
C CYS A 86 8.18 7.69 7.10
N MET A 87 7.50 6.61 6.75
CA MET A 87 6.25 6.20 7.40
C MET A 87 6.30 4.75 7.85
N THR A 88 5.68 4.47 8.99
CA THR A 88 5.43 3.10 9.46
C THR A 88 3.98 2.71 9.19
N ILE A 89 3.81 1.56 8.55
CA ILE A 89 2.49 1.01 8.19
C ILE A 89 2.39 -0.43 8.69
N GLU A 90 1.18 -0.90 8.95
CA GLU A 90 0.99 -2.29 9.36
C GLU A 90 1.52 -3.27 8.30
N LYS A 91 2.11 -4.39 8.74
CA LYS A 91 2.63 -5.39 7.81
C LYS A 91 1.52 -6.29 7.27
N MET A 92 1.43 -6.35 5.95
CA MET A 92 0.58 -7.28 5.20
C MET A 92 1.40 -8.51 4.82
N ASN A 93 1.22 -9.62 5.55
CA ASN A 93 2.13 -10.78 5.52
C ASN A 93 1.90 -11.74 4.34
N CYS A 94 0.84 -11.57 3.54
CA CYS A 94 0.55 -12.42 2.39
C CYS A 94 0.83 -11.74 1.03
N GLY A 95 1.34 -10.51 1.02
CA GLY A 95 1.58 -9.74 -0.21
C GLY A 95 0.30 -9.11 -0.76
N SER A 96 0.34 -8.69 -2.04
CA SER A 96 -0.81 -8.09 -2.73
C SER A 96 -1.67 -9.13 -3.45
N VAL A 97 -2.88 -8.74 -3.86
CA VAL A 97 -3.73 -9.54 -4.75
C VAL A 97 -3.03 -9.77 -6.09
N GLN A 98 -2.31 -8.77 -6.63
CA GLN A 98 -1.49 -8.97 -7.83
C GLN A 98 -0.48 -10.12 -7.65
N HIS A 99 0.21 -10.17 -6.50
CA HIS A 99 1.17 -11.24 -6.20
C HIS A 99 0.53 -12.63 -6.23
N TRP A 100 -0.74 -12.74 -5.81
CA TRP A 100 -1.49 -13.99 -5.84
C TRP A 100 -2.01 -14.33 -7.23
N LEU A 101 -2.42 -13.33 -8.02
CA LEU A 101 -2.79 -13.50 -9.43
C LEU A 101 -1.60 -14.03 -10.24
N ASP A 102 -0.42 -13.43 -10.07
CA ASP A 102 0.81 -13.84 -10.77
C ASP A 102 1.22 -15.29 -10.47
N LYS A 103 0.75 -15.84 -9.34
CA LYS A 103 1.01 -17.21 -8.90
C LYS A 103 -0.16 -18.16 -9.09
N GLU A 104 -1.25 -17.71 -9.71
CA GLU A 104 -2.47 -18.49 -9.92
C GLU A 104 -3.05 -19.06 -8.60
N MET A 105 -2.94 -18.30 -7.51
CA MET A 105 -3.32 -18.74 -6.16
C MET A 105 -4.74 -18.35 -5.74
N LEU A 106 -5.50 -17.66 -6.60
CA LEU A 106 -6.84 -17.16 -6.27
C LEU A 106 -7.93 -18.07 -6.85
N SER A 107 -8.76 -18.62 -5.98
CA SER A 107 -10.02 -19.27 -6.39
C SER A 107 -11.11 -18.22 -6.65
N PRO A 108 -12.14 -18.53 -7.47
CA PRO A 108 -13.28 -17.64 -7.67
C PRO A 108 -13.95 -17.19 -6.37
N GLU A 109 -14.10 -18.09 -5.39
CA GLU A 109 -14.66 -17.78 -4.08
C GLU A 109 -13.79 -16.79 -3.31
N GLY A 110 -12.46 -16.98 -3.36
CA GLY A 110 -11.50 -16.04 -2.76
C GLY A 110 -11.57 -14.66 -3.41
N MET A 111 -11.75 -14.60 -4.73
CA MET A 111 -11.93 -13.32 -5.45
C MET A 111 -13.18 -12.59 -4.98
N ILE A 112 -14.30 -13.29 -4.80
CA ILE A 112 -15.56 -12.68 -4.31
C ILE A 112 -15.38 -12.09 -2.92
N VAL A 113 -14.73 -12.82 -2.00
CA VAL A 113 -14.46 -12.33 -0.63
C VAL A 113 -13.62 -11.06 -0.65
N ILE A 114 -12.53 -11.05 -1.41
CA ILE A 114 -11.65 -9.88 -1.57
C ILE A 114 -12.45 -8.67 -2.10
N LEU A 115 -13.26 -8.90 -3.14
CA LEU A 115 -14.05 -7.84 -3.76
C LEU A 115 -15.08 -7.26 -2.79
N GLN A 116 -15.75 -8.10 -1.99
CA GLN A 116 -16.68 -7.64 -0.95
C GLN A 116 -16.00 -6.76 0.11
N GLU A 117 -14.83 -7.19 0.60
CA GLU A 117 -14.05 -6.43 1.59
C GLU A 117 -13.56 -5.08 1.04
N VAL A 118 -13.09 -5.06 -0.21
CA VAL A 118 -12.65 -3.84 -0.89
C VAL A 118 -13.83 -2.91 -1.19
N ALA A 119 -14.99 -3.44 -1.55
CA ALA A 119 -16.21 -2.65 -1.70
C ALA A 119 -16.60 -1.97 -0.38
N GLY A 120 -16.50 -2.68 0.75
CA GLY A 120 -16.71 -2.11 2.09
C GLY A 120 -15.74 -0.97 2.41
N ALA A 121 -14.45 -1.17 2.11
CA ALA A 121 -13.44 -0.12 2.27
C ALA A 121 -13.74 1.13 1.44
N LEU A 122 -14.10 0.96 0.16
CA LEU A 122 -14.46 2.07 -0.73
C LEU A 122 -15.73 2.78 -0.25
N ALA A 123 -16.77 2.05 0.14
CA ALA A 123 -18.00 2.63 0.68
C ALA A 123 -17.70 3.51 1.90
N TYR A 124 -16.89 3.01 2.83
CA TYR A 124 -16.46 3.77 4.00
C TYR A 124 -15.69 5.05 3.63
N MET A 125 -14.76 4.98 2.67
CA MET A 125 -14.04 6.17 2.19
C MET A 125 -15.00 7.18 1.55
N HIS A 126 -15.94 6.71 0.72
CA HIS A 126 -16.91 7.55 0.02
C HIS A 126 -17.88 8.25 0.97
N GLU A 127 -18.36 7.57 2.01
CA GLU A 127 -19.16 8.16 3.10
C GLU A 127 -18.41 9.28 3.82
N ASN A 128 -17.09 9.16 3.93
CA ASN A 128 -16.20 10.17 4.50
C ASN A 128 -15.82 11.29 3.49
N GLY A 129 -16.39 11.27 2.28
CA GLY A 129 -16.13 12.25 1.22
C GLY A 129 -14.70 12.15 0.68
N ILE A 130 -14.12 10.96 0.68
CA ILE A 130 -12.76 10.68 0.19
C ILE A 130 -12.85 9.63 -0.92
N THR A 131 -12.18 9.87 -2.05
CA THR A 131 -12.00 8.86 -3.11
C THR A 131 -10.57 8.34 -3.09
N HIS A 132 -10.38 7.07 -3.44
CA HIS A 132 -9.08 6.41 -3.45
C HIS A 132 -8.26 6.77 -4.69
N ASN A 133 -8.90 6.76 -5.86
CA ASN A 133 -8.39 7.08 -7.19
C ASN A 133 -7.21 6.24 -7.71
N ASP A 134 -6.69 5.27 -6.95
CA ASP A 134 -5.73 4.29 -7.47
C ASP A 134 -6.00 2.84 -7.06
N MET A 135 -7.28 2.47 -7.05
CA MET A 135 -7.66 1.08 -6.77
C MET A 135 -7.20 0.18 -7.94
N LYS A 136 -6.49 -0.89 -7.60
CA LYS A 136 -5.93 -1.91 -8.50
C LYS A 136 -5.43 -3.13 -7.69
N PRO A 137 -5.25 -4.33 -8.29
CA PRO A 137 -4.79 -5.52 -7.56
C PRO A 137 -3.47 -5.34 -6.78
N GLU A 138 -2.59 -4.46 -7.25
CA GLU A 138 -1.31 -4.16 -6.58
C GLU A 138 -1.50 -3.43 -5.24
N ASN A 139 -2.60 -2.69 -5.10
CA ASN A 139 -2.91 -1.86 -3.93
C ASN A 139 -3.92 -2.53 -2.98
N ILE A 140 -4.32 -3.77 -3.27
CA ILE A 140 -5.11 -4.61 -2.37
C ILE A 140 -4.15 -5.61 -1.73
N PHE A 141 -4.01 -5.55 -0.42
CA PHE A 141 -3.06 -6.36 0.35
C PHE A 141 -3.78 -7.42 1.17
N LEU A 142 -3.15 -8.58 1.32
CA LEU A 142 -3.67 -9.71 2.07
C LEU A 142 -2.90 -9.86 3.39
N HIS A 143 -3.64 -10.10 4.46
CA HIS A 143 -3.08 -10.41 5.77
C HIS A 143 -3.74 -11.68 6.32
N SER A 144 -2.91 -12.60 6.80
CA SER A 144 -3.36 -13.82 7.46
C SER A 144 -3.14 -13.73 8.97
N LYS A 145 -4.21 -14.03 9.71
CA LYS A 145 -4.17 -14.26 11.16
C LYS A 145 -4.74 -15.64 11.46
N GLY A 146 -3.85 -16.63 11.55
CA GLY A 146 -4.23 -18.03 11.72
C GLY A 146 -4.83 -18.59 10.44
N ARG A 147 -6.09 -19.03 10.50
CA ARG A 147 -6.83 -19.57 9.34
C ARG A 147 -7.61 -18.52 8.55
N TYR A 148 -7.66 -17.28 9.04
CA TYR A 148 -8.43 -16.20 8.42
C TYR A 148 -7.50 -15.32 7.59
N ILE A 149 -7.90 -15.06 6.35
CA ILE A 149 -7.27 -14.10 5.45
C ILE A 149 -8.22 -12.92 5.30
N ASN A 150 -7.72 -11.71 5.52
CA ASN A 150 -8.44 -10.48 5.28
C ASN A 150 -7.70 -9.65 4.21
N SER A 151 -8.46 -8.99 3.34
CA SER A 151 -7.94 -8.02 2.40
C SER A 151 -8.06 -6.61 2.93
N LYS A 152 -7.07 -5.76 2.62
CA LYS A 152 -7.07 -4.34 2.95
C LYS A 152 -6.63 -3.51 1.76
N LEU A 153 -7.35 -2.43 1.49
CA LEU A 153 -6.97 -1.41 0.54
C LEU A 153 -5.87 -0.52 1.13
N GLY A 154 -4.78 -0.32 0.39
CA GLY A 154 -3.66 0.54 0.77
C GLY A 154 -3.24 1.45 -0.38
N ASP A 155 -2.17 2.21 -0.17
CA ASP A 155 -1.62 3.20 -1.12
C ASP A 155 -2.59 4.34 -1.47
N LEU A 156 -2.80 5.21 -0.48
CA LEU A 156 -3.68 6.38 -0.58
C LEU A 156 -2.95 7.63 -1.14
N GLY A 157 -1.84 7.47 -1.86
CA GLY A 157 -1.07 8.60 -2.41
C GLY A 157 -1.83 9.45 -3.43
N LEU A 158 -2.84 8.87 -4.09
CA LEU A 158 -3.74 9.55 -5.03
C LEU A 158 -5.13 9.84 -4.44
N ALA A 159 -5.33 9.59 -3.14
CA ALA A 159 -6.60 9.86 -2.49
C ALA A 159 -6.92 11.36 -2.45
N GLN A 160 -8.21 11.70 -2.55
CA GLN A 160 -8.66 13.09 -2.61
C GLN A 160 -9.99 13.28 -1.89
N LYS A 161 -10.21 14.48 -1.35
CA LYS A 161 -11.52 14.88 -0.84
C LYS A 161 -12.46 15.14 -2.03
N SER A 162 -13.40 14.23 -2.27
CA SER A 162 -14.32 14.28 -3.39
C SER A 162 -15.57 13.46 -3.11
N LYS A 163 -16.71 13.91 -3.65
CA LYS A 163 -17.96 13.13 -3.70
C LYS A 163 -18.15 12.42 -5.05
N LYS A 164 -17.28 12.67 -6.03
CA LYS A 164 -17.33 12.05 -7.36
C LYS A 164 -16.61 10.70 -7.32
N THR A 165 -17.36 9.63 -7.06
CA THR A 165 -16.83 8.28 -6.85
C THR A 165 -16.63 7.47 -8.13
N SER A 166 -16.98 8.02 -9.30
CA SER A 166 -16.96 7.30 -10.58
C SER A 166 -15.60 6.68 -10.91
N SER A 167 -14.49 7.36 -10.60
CA SER A 167 -13.16 6.80 -10.84
C SER A 167 -12.91 5.50 -10.05
N ASP A 168 -13.33 5.47 -8.79
CA ASP A 168 -13.19 4.29 -7.94
C ASP A 168 -14.08 3.15 -8.42
N VAL A 169 -15.32 3.45 -8.83
CA VAL A 169 -16.26 2.46 -9.37
C VAL A 169 -15.72 1.85 -10.67
N THR A 170 -15.22 2.67 -11.59
CA THR A 170 -14.59 2.17 -12.82
C THR A 170 -13.41 1.27 -12.52
N ARG A 171 -12.52 1.69 -11.62
CA ARG A 171 -11.36 0.89 -11.22
C ARG A 171 -11.75 -0.40 -10.52
N TYR A 172 -12.82 -0.39 -9.74
CA TYR A 172 -13.38 -1.60 -9.14
C TYR A 172 -13.83 -2.61 -10.19
N GLY A 173 -14.54 -2.16 -11.22
CA GLY A 173 -14.88 -3.02 -12.37
C GLY A 173 -13.64 -3.53 -13.10
N MET A 174 -12.62 -2.68 -13.30
CA MET A 174 -11.37 -3.09 -13.94
C MET A 174 -10.59 -4.13 -13.12
N THR A 175 -10.55 -3.98 -11.79
CA THR A 175 -9.92 -4.94 -10.88
C THR A 175 -10.64 -6.28 -10.92
N LEU A 176 -11.96 -6.29 -10.86
CA LEU A 176 -12.76 -7.52 -11.03
C LEU A 176 -12.43 -8.20 -12.37
N PHE A 177 -12.43 -7.45 -13.48
CA PHE A 177 -12.10 -8.01 -14.79
C PHE A 177 -10.69 -8.61 -14.83
N SER A 178 -9.71 -7.88 -14.29
CA SER A 178 -8.32 -8.34 -14.21
C SER A 178 -8.21 -9.64 -13.40
N MET A 179 -8.86 -9.71 -12.24
CA MET A 179 -8.88 -10.91 -11.39
C MET A 179 -9.55 -12.10 -12.10
N ALA A 180 -10.68 -11.88 -12.76
CA ALA A 180 -11.43 -12.95 -13.42
C ALA A 180 -10.77 -13.47 -14.70
N THR A 181 -9.97 -12.66 -15.38
CA THR A 181 -9.40 -13.00 -16.70
C THR A 181 -7.89 -13.25 -16.68
N GLY A 182 -7.21 -12.89 -15.58
CA GLY A 182 -5.75 -12.89 -15.50
C GLY A 182 -5.08 -11.81 -16.38
N ARG A 183 -5.85 -10.91 -17.00
CA ARG A 183 -5.31 -9.83 -17.84
C ARG A 183 -4.81 -8.69 -16.97
N GLY A 184 -3.71 -8.05 -17.38
CA GLY A 184 -3.09 -6.97 -16.62
C GLY A 184 -4.01 -5.75 -16.47
N PHE A 185 -4.02 -5.13 -15.28
CA PHE A 185 -4.88 -4.00 -14.94
C PHE A 185 -4.72 -2.79 -15.88
N LEU A 186 -3.48 -2.48 -16.28
CA LEU A 186 -3.18 -1.34 -17.16
C LEU A 186 -3.63 -1.52 -18.61
N TRP A 187 -3.83 -2.76 -19.08
CA TRP A 187 -4.35 -3.03 -20.41
C TRP A 187 -5.77 -2.48 -20.60
N LEU A 188 -6.52 -2.31 -19.51
CA LEU A 188 -7.89 -1.79 -19.50
C LEU A 188 -7.99 -0.27 -19.60
N ARG A 189 -6.88 0.48 -19.48
CA ARG A 189 -6.88 1.94 -19.70
C ARG A 189 -6.76 2.33 -21.17
N LEU A 190 -6.45 1.37 -22.03
CA LEU A 190 -6.24 1.56 -23.48
C LEU A 190 -7.47 1.18 -24.32
N ILE A 191 -8.58 0.87 -23.65
CA ILE A 191 -9.91 0.58 -24.23
C ILE A 191 -10.89 1.61 -23.68
#